data_AF-X6JBR1-F1
#
_entry.id   AF-X6JBR1-F1
#
_cell.length_a   1.000
_cell.length_b   1.000
_cell.length_c   1.000
_cell.angle_alpha   90.00
_cell.angle_beta   90.00
_cell.angle_gamma   90.00
#
_symmetry.space_group_name_H-M   'P 1'
#
loop_
_entity.id
_entity.type
_entity.pdbx_description
1 polymer ?
#
loop_
_entity_poly.entity_id
_entity_poly.type
_entity_poly.pdbx_seq_one_letter_code
_entity_poly.pdbx_strand_id
1 'polypeptide(L)'
;MDVRMRVSADYETRVVERPGRWMKAAELEQLSSDLRLVASKTLKFGSLTYGVFSGDRSRLEHSIITIVYRRSDRQPIAFNSLALMEISLAGKPYEVLHLGLVMIDPDERSRGLSWILYGLTCFLMFLRNQLRPIWISNVTQVPAVVGMVAEAFSNVFPGPHAGARRSLTHVLLARQIMARHRHVFGVGPEAGFDEERFVITNAYTGGSDDLKKTFDEAAKHRVETFNEFCRKELDYTRGDDVLQIGQMSFQSARTYLADAVPRGSLAALAVAGAAATLQRLVLPVVHWADSTRQWNVLRPWTR
;
A
#
# COMPACT_ATOMS: atom_id res chain seq x y z
N MET A 1 8.28 -11.90 -3.43
CA MET A 1 9.51 -11.30 -2.86
C MET A 1 9.49 -11.50 -1.35
N ASP A 2 10.60 -11.82 -0.71
CA ASP A 2 10.77 -11.80 0.76
C ASP A 2 12.14 -11.18 1.05
N VAL A 3 12.15 -9.99 1.66
CA VAL A 3 13.36 -9.19 1.88
C VAL A 3 13.41 -8.75 3.33
N ARG A 4 14.56 -8.96 3.97
CA ARG A 4 14.85 -8.45 5.32
C ARG A 4 15.90 -7.36 5.26
N MET A 5 15.69 -6.30 6.01
CA MET A 5 16.55 -5.13 6.05
C MET A 5 16.75 -4.66 7.48
N ARG A 6 17.99 -4.36 7.84
CA ARG A 6 18.29 -3.59 9.05
C ARG A 6 18.17 -2.11 8.70
N VAL A 7 17.08 -1.50 9.15
CA VAL A 7 16.75 -0.10 8.85
C VAL A 7 17.40 0.86 9.84
N SER A 8 17.65 0.41 11.06
CA SER A 8 18.38 1.13 12.12
C SER A 8 19.13 0.16 13.05
N ALA A 9 19.82 0.69 14.06
CA ALA A 9 20.42 -0.11 15.12
C ALA A 9 19.37 -0.94 15.89
N ASP A 10 18.16 -0.40 16.05
CA ASP A 10 17.13 -0.96 16.92
C ASP A 10 16.06 -1.77 16.17
N TYR A 11 15.95 -1.61 14.85
CA TYR A 11 14.84 -2.17 14.08
C TYR A 11 15.29 -3.01 12.88
N GLU A 12 14.63 -4.15 12.71
CA GLU A 12 14.68 -5.00 11.52
C GLU A 12 13.32 -4.97 10.83
N THR A 13 13.31 -4.78 9.51
CA THR A 13 12.10 -4.79 8.69
C THR A 13 12.10 -6.00 7.78
N ARG A 14 10.94 -6.63 7.61
CA ARG A 14 10.70 -7.68 6.62
C ARG A 14 9.58 -7.23 5.67
N VAL A 15 9.84 -7.29 4.37
CA VAL A 15 8.86 -7.04 3.31
C VAL A 15 8.57 -8.36 2.60
N VAL A 16 7.30 -8.78 2.64
CA VAL A 16 6.83 -10.05 2.12
C VAL A 16 5.72 -9.81 1.12
N GLU A 17 5.92 -10.25 -0.11
CA GLU A 17 4.96 -10.08 -1.20
C GLU A 17 4.24 -11.40 -1.50
N ARG A 18 2.90 -11.32 -1.53
CA ARG A 18 1.96 -12.42 -1.79
C ARG A 18 2.22 -13.67 -0.93
N PRO A 19 2.34 -13.52 0.41
CA PRO A 19 2.66 -14.65 1.30
C PRO A 19 1.70 -15.84 1.14
N GLY A 20 0.41 -15.60 0.85
CA GLY A 20 -0.57 -16.67 0.63
C GLY A 20 -0.21 -17.62 -0.52
N ARG A 21 0.57 -17.17 -1.51
CA ARG A 21 0.90 -17.97 -2.70
C ARG A 21 2.03 -18.97 -2.48
N TRP A 22 2.88 -18.77 -1.48
CA TRP A 22 4.12 -19.56 -1.37
C TRP A 22 4.53 -19.91 0.05
N MET A 23 4.08 -19.19 1.09
CA MET A 23 4.40 -19.55 2.47
C MET A 23 3.71 -20.84 2.88
N LYS A 24 4.40 -21.64 3.70
CA LYS A 24 3.79 -22.79 4.38
C LYS A 24 2.77 -22.32 5.40
N ALA A 25 1.82 -23.18 5.75
CA ALA A 25 0.73 -22.84 6.67
C ALA A 25 1.26 -22.30 8.03
N ALA A 26 2.25 -22.96 8.62
CA ALA A 26 2.84 -22.52 9.89
C ALA A 26 3.53 -21.14 9.81
N GLU A 27 4.22 -20.85 8.69
CA GLU A 27 4.86 -19.54 8.50
C GLU A 27 3.83 -18.42 8.30
N LEU A 28 2.75 -18.73 7.58
CA LEU A 28 1.64 -17.80 7.35
C LEU A 28 0.86 -17.52 8.64
N GLU A 29 0.67 -18.54 9.47
CA GLU A 29 0.05 -18.44 10.79
C GLU A 29 0.90 -17.58 11.73
N GLN A 30 2.22 -17.80 11.77
CA GLN A 30 3.13 -16.95 12.54
C GLN A 30 3.07 -15.49 12.07
N LEU A 31 3.13 -15.25 10.76
CA LEU A 31 2.99 -13.89 10.21
C LEU A 31 1.66 -13.26 10.64
N SER A 32 0.56 -14.01 10.52
CA SER A 32 -0.77 -13.52 10.92
C SER A 32 -0.86 -13.24 12.42
N SER A 33 -0.20 -14.05 13.25
CA SER A 33 -0.09 -13.85 14.70
C SER A 33 0.66 -12.56 15.03
N ASP A 34 1.80 -12.32 14.38
CA ASP A 34 2.59 -11.10 14.55
C ASP A 34 1.76 -9.84 14.19
N LEU A 35 0.99 -9.89 13.10
CA LEU A 35 0.11 -8.79 12.68
C LEU A 35 -1.01 -8.54 13.71
N ARG A 36 -1.64 -9.61 14.21
CA ARG A 36 -2.69 -9.51 15.25
C ARG A 36 -2.15 -8.98 16.56
N LEU A 37 -0.91 -9.32 16.93
CA LEU A 37 -0.26 -8.81 18.13
C LEU A 37 -0.04 -7.29 18.08
N VAL A 38 0.35 -6.75 16.93
CA VAL A 38 0.45 -5.29 16.75
C VAL A 38 -0.94 -4.67 16.75
N ALA A 39 -1.91 -5.28 16.06
CA ALA A 39 -3.27 -4.76 15.97
C ALA A 39 -3.95 -4.66 17.34
N SER A 40 -3.82 -5.68 18.19
CA SER A 40 -4.44 -5.72 19.52
C SER A 40 -3.94 -4.61 20.46
N LYS A 41 -2.72 -4.10 20.26
CA LYS A 41 -2.21 -2.95 20.99
C LYS A 41 -2.72 -1.61 20.47
N THR A 42 -3.19 -1.57 19.22
CA THR A 42 -3.63 -0.33 18.57
C THR A 42 -5.14 -0.11 18.59
N LEU A 43 -5.92 -1.18 18.62
CA LEU A 43 -7.39 -1.15 18.63
C LEU A 43 -7.91 -1.17 20.06
N LYS A 44 -8.83 -0.26 20.40
CA LYS A 44 -9.33 -0.13 21.78
C LYS A 44 -10.41 -1.16 22.14
N PHE A 45 -11.32 -1.51 21.22
CA PHE A 45 -12.54 -2.27 21.55
C PHE A 45 -13.05 -3.26 20.48
N GLY A 46 -12.21 -3.69 19.53
CA GLY A 46 -12.68 -4.67 18.54
C GLY A 46 -11.57 -5.34 17.73
N SER A 47 -12.00 -6.27 16.87
CA SER A 47 -11.17 -7.00 15.93
C SER A 47 -11.55 -6.60 14.51
N LEU A 48 -10.58 -6.12 13.74
CA LEU A 48 -10.77 -5.98 12.30
C LEU A 48 -11.01 -7.37 11.69
N THR A 49 -11.98 -7.47 10.80
CA THR A 49 -12.34 -8.75 10.14
C THR A 49 -12.09 -8.74 8.63
N TYR A 50 -11.47 -7.68 8.11
CA TYR A 50 -11.16 -7.50 6.70
C TYR A 50 -9.67 -7.63 6.38
N GLY A 51 -9.34 -7.74 5.09
CA GLY A 51 -7.96 -7.78 4.60
C GLY A 51 -7.16 -8.93 5.24
N VAL A 52 -6.00 -8.59 5.81
CA VAL A 52 -5.09 -9.54 6.48
C VAL A 52 -5.66 -10.16 7.76
N PHE A 53 -6.72 -9.59 8.32
CA PHE A 53 -7.34 -10.09 9.55
C PHE A 53 -8.52 -11.04 9.32
N SER A 54 -8.99 -11.16 8.07
CA SER A 54 -10.08 -12.06 7.70
C SER A 54 -9.80 -13.55 7.97
N GLY A 55 -8.53 -13.93 8.17
CA GLY A 55 -8.12 -15.33 8.30
C GLY A 55 -8.13 -16.10 6.99
N ASP A 56 -8.54 -15.46 5.88
CA ASP A 56 -8.60 -16.07 4.56
C ASP A 56 -7.23 -15.95 3.85
N ARG A 57 -6.65 -17.12 3.55
CA ARG A 57 -5.39 -17.23 2.80
C ARG A 57 -5.45 -16.51 1.46
N SER A 58 -6.61 -16.50 0.79
CA SER A 58 -6.78 -15.85 -0.50
C SER A 58 -6.49 -14.34 -0.44
N ARG A 59 -6.78 -13.68 0.69
CA ARG A 59 -6.46 -12.26 0.90
C ARG A 59 -4.95 -12.03 0.90
N LEU A 60 -4.22 -12.92 1.56
CA LEU A 60 -2.76 -12.90 1.65
C LEU A 60 -2.07 -13.24 0.32
N GLU A 61 -2.77 -13.82 -0.66
CA GLU A 61 -2.25 -14.04 -2.02
C GLU A 61 -2.13 -12.75 -2.82
N HIS A 62 -2.83 -11.70 -2.41
CA HIS A 62 -2.85 -10.38 -3.04
C HIS A 62 -2.32 -9.28 -2.11
N SER A 63 -1.68 -9.64 -0.99
CA SER A 63 -1.13 -8.67 -0.03
C SER A 63 0.38 -8.52 -0.16
N ILE A 64 0.88 -7.34 0.18
CA ILE A 64 2.30 -7.10 0.46
C ILE A 64 2.42 -6.59 1.88
N ILE A 65 3.11 -7.34 2.72
CA ILE A 65 3.23 -7.08 4.14
C ILE A 65 4.61 -6.53 4.44
N THR A 66 4.65 -5.38 5.07
CA THR A 66 5.85 -4.82 5.68
C THR A 66 5.68 -4.94 7.18
N ILE A 67 6.57 -5.66 7.86
CA ILE A 67 6.53 -5.77 9.32
C ILE A 67 7.87 -5.33 9.91
N VAL A 68 7.81 -4.58 10.99
CA VAL A 68 8.97 -4.05 11.72
C VAL A 68 9.06 -4.76 13.06
N TYR A 69 10.24 -5.31 13.34
CA TYR A 69 10.58 -5.97 14.58
C TYR A 69 11.60 -5.15 15.36
N ARG A 70 11.41 -5.04 16.67
CA ARG A 70 12.44 -4.55 17.60
C ARG A 70 13.54 -5.61 17.70
N ARG A 71 14.81 -5.20 17.55
CA ARG A 71 15.93 -6.14 17.46
C ARG A 71 16.32 -6.77 18.79
N SER A 72 16.09 -6.08 19.90
CA SER A 72 16.46 -6.56 21.24
C SER A 72 15.72 -7.84 21.63
N ASP A 73 14.45 -7.97 21.24
CA ASP A 73 13.55 -9.04 21.67
C ASP A 73 12.78 -9.70 20.51
N ARG A 74 12.99 -9.26 19.27
CA ARG A 74 12.26 -9.69 18.06
C ARG A 74 10.75 -9.44 18.12
N GLN A 75 10.27 -8.54 18.97
CA GLN A 75 8.84 -8.25 19.07
C GLN A 75 8.37 -7.46 17.83
N PRO A 76 7.24 -7.83 17.19
CA PRO A 76 6.65 -7.01 16.13
C PRO A 76 6.05 -5.74 16.75
N ILE A 77 6.41 -4.58 16.20
CA ILE A 77 6.01 -3.27 16.73
C ILE A 77 5.19 -2.44 15.75
N ALA A 78 5.30 -2.73 14.45
CA ALA A 78 4.55 -2.02 13.43
C ALA A 78 4.40 -2.86 12.19
N PHE A 79 3.33 -2.64 11.43
CA PHE A 79 3.22 -3.19 10.09
C PHE A 79 2.45 -2.27 9.14
N ASN A 80 2.68 -2.50 7.86
CA ASN A 80 1.86 -2.01 6.78
C ASN A 80 1.41 -3.19 5.91
N SER A 81 0.14 -3.20 5.54
CA SER A 81 -0.47 -4.22 4.68
C SER A 81 -1.03 -3.56 3.44
N LEU A 82 -0.27 -3.60 2.34
CA LEU A 82 -0.72 -3.18 1.03
C LEU A 82 -1.50 -4.30 0.35
N ALA A 83 -2.40 -3.93 -0.56
CA ALA A 83 -3.13 -4.88 -1.40
C ALA A 83 -2.88 -4.61 -2.90
N LEU A 84 -2.85 -5.67 -3.69
CA LEU A 84 -2.70 -5.62 -5.14
C LEU A 84 -4.07 -5.87 -5.77
N MET A 85 -4.59 -4.85 -6.45
CA MET A 85 -5.87 -4.91 -7.15
C MET A 85 -5.64 -5.07 -8.65
N GLU A 86 -6.12 -6.17 -9.20
CA GLU A 86 -6.08 -6.41 -10.64
C GLU A 86 -7.22 -5.67 -11.35
N ILE A 87 -6.89 -4.88 -12.35
CA ILE A 87 -7.82 -4.05 -13.11
C ILE A 87 -7.56 -4.19 -14.62
N SER A 88 -8.53 -3.82 -15.44
CA SER A 88 -8.37 -3.85 -16.90
C SER A 88 -8.49 -2.44 -17.47
N LEU A 89 -7.43 -1.91 -18.08
CA LEU A 89 -7.47 -0.64 -18.80
C LEU A 89 -7.25 -0.91 -20.28
N ALA A 90 -8.20 -0.48 -21.11
CA ALA A 90 -8.18 -0.72 -22.56
C ALA A 90 -7.92 -2.20 -22.93
N GLY A 91 -8.55 -3.12 -22.19
CA GLY A 91 -8.42 -4.56 -22.42
C GLY A 91 -7.11 -5.19 -21.92
N LYS A 92 -6.20 -4.42 -21.31
CA LYS A 92 -4.93 -4.91 -20.76
C LYS A 92 -4.99 -4.98 -19.24
N PRO A 93 -4.46 -6.06 -18.62
CA PRO A 93 -4.39 -6.15 -17.17
C PRO A 93 -3.35 -5.17 -16.62
N TYR A 94 -3.71 -4.47 -15.54
CA TYR A 94 -2.83 -3.65 -14.74
C TYR A 94 -3.03 -4.00 -13.25
N GLU A 95 -2.02 -3.68 -12.44
CA GLU A 95 -2.12 -3.78 -10.99
C GLU A 95 -2.12 -2.37 -10.38
N VAL A 96 -3.06 -2.14 -9.47
CA VAL A 96 -3.07 -0.96 -8.60
C VAL A 96 -2.63 -1.42 -7.21
N LEU A 97 -1.61 -0.77 -6.68
CA LEU A 97 -1.12 -1.00 -5.32
C LEU A 97 -1.90 -0.10 -4.37
N HIS A 98 -2.78 -0.69 -3.56
CA HIS A 98 -3.45 0.01 -2.49
C HIS A 98 -2.53 0.12 -1.27
N LEU A 99 -2.32 1.33 -0.75
CA LEU A 99 -1.43 1.57 0.41
C LEU A 99 -1.91 0.86 1.69
N GLY A 100 -3.21 0.63 1.80
CA GLY A 100 -3.80 -0.23 2.81
C GLY A 100 -3.54 0.23 4.24
N LEU A 101 -3.53 -0.74 5.15
CA LEU A 101 -3.57 -0.49 6.58
C LEU A 101 -2.17 -0.31 7.15
N VAL A 102 -1.99 0.70 8.01
CA VAL A 102 -0.79 0.90 8.81
C VAL A 102 -1.14 0.87 10.28
N MET A 103 -0.42 0.06 11.05
CA MET A 103 -0.55 -0.01 12.50
C MET A 103 0.83 0.08 13.14
N ILE A 104 0.93 0.90 14.18
CA ILE A 104 2.15 1.13 14.96
C ILE A 104 1.77 1.03 16.43
N ASP A 105 2.47 0.16 17.15
CA ASP A 105 2.42 0.04 18.60
C ASP A 105 2.45 1.45 19.22
N PRO A 106 1.46 1.84 20.05
CA PRO A 106 1.39 3.17 20.63
C PRO A 106 2.68 3.64 21.30
N ASP A 107 3.41 2.73 21.94
CA ASP A 107 4.66 3.03 22.68
C ASP A 107 5.87 3.27 21.76
N GLU A 108 5.74 2.94 20.46
CA GLU A 108 6.80 3.06 19.45
C GLU A 108 6.48 4.13 18.39
N ARG A 109 5.41 4.91 18.58
CA ARG A 109 5.05 6.01 17.68
C ARG A 109 6.13 7.09 17.65
N SER A 110 6.18 7.84 16.53
CA SER A 110 7.09 8.98 16.32
C SER A 110 8.59 8.63 16.26
N ARG A 111 8.97 7.35 16.17
CA ARG A 111 10.37 6.91 16.01
C ARG A 111 10.87 6.81 14.56
N GLY A 112 10.31 7.64 13.67
CA GLY A 112 10.73 7.71 12.27
C GLY A 112 10.35 6.50 11.41
N LEU A 113 9.38 5.67 11.83
CA LEU A 113 8.97 4.46 11.09
C LEU A 113 8.17 4.75 9.81
N SER A 114 7.70 5.99 9.62
CA SER A 114 6.80 6.34 8.51
C SER A 114 7.41 6.09 7.13
N TRP A 115 8.70 6.40 6.91
CA TRP A 115 9.33 6.16 5.61
C TRP A 115 9.38 4.67 5.25
N ILE A 116 9.49 3.79 6.26
CA ILE A 116 9.48 2.34 6.12
C ILE A 116 8.07 1.86 5.78
N LEU A 117 7.08 2.31 6.56
CA LEU A 117 5.72 1.78 6.48
C LEU A 117 4.93 2.31 5.27
N TYR A 118 5.25 3.51 4.78
CA TYR A 118 4.52 4.11 3.65
C TYR A 118 5.30 4.09 2.32
N GLY A 119 6.63 4.16 2.38
CA GLY A 119 7.45 4.39 1.19
C GLY A 119 8.31 3.21 0.76
N LEU A 120 8.91 2.47 1.70
CA LEU A 120 9.93 1.46 1.39
C LEU A 120 9.38 0.40 0.44
N THR A 121 8.19 -0.13 0.76
CA THR A 121 7.59 -1.20 -0.03
C THR A 121 7.12 -0.70 -1.39
N CYS A 122 6.55 0.50 -1.48
CA CYS A 122 6.22 1.13 -2.76
C CYS A 122 7.47 1.31 -3.64
N PHE A 123 8.59 1.72 -3.04
CA PHE A 123 9.86 1.86 -3.75
C PHE A 123 10.42 0.52 -4.22
N LEU A 124 10.44 -0.50 -3.36
CA LEU A 124 10.86 -1.86 -3.75
C LEU A 124 9.97 -2.42 -4.87
N MET A 125 8.66 -2.15 -4.82
CA MET A 125 7.74 -2.52 -5.90
C MET A 125 8.03 -1.77 -7.19
N PHE A 126 8.37 -0.49 -7.12
CA PHE A 126 8.79 0.30 -8.29
C PHE A 126 10.07 -0.25 -8.93
N LEU A 127 11.09 -0.59 -8.13
CA LEU A 127 12.30 -1.26 -8.61
C LEU A 127 11.98 -2.61 -9.24
N ARG A 128 11.21 -3.44 -8.53
CA ARG A 128 10.71 -4.72 -9.03
C ARG A 128 9.86 -4.55 -10.29
N ASN A 129 9.23 -3.41 -10.51
CA ASN A 129 8.51 -3.09 -11.76
C ASN A 129 9.40 -2.45 -12.83
N GLN A 130 10.73 -2.63 -12.74
CA GLN A 130 11.71 -2.12 -13.71
C GLN A 130 11.63 -0.59 -13.89
N LEU A 131 11.41 0.13 -12.79
CA LEU A 131 11.25 1.59 -12.79
C LEU A 131 10.08 2.10 -13.64
N ARG A 132 9.12 1.22 -13.97
CA ARG A 132 7.89 1.62 -14.67
C ARG A 132 6.88 2.13 -13.64
N PRO A 133 6.15 3.22 -13.96
CA PRO A 133 5.17 3.77 -13.04
C PRO A 133 4.15 2.73 -12.55
N ILE A 134 3.82 2.79 -11.26
CA ILE A 134 2.81 1.93 -10.64
C ILE A 134 1.65 2.82 -10.18
N TRP A 135 0.43 2.39 -10.48
CA TRP A 135 -0.76 3.04 -9.96
C TRP A 135 -0.93 2.73 -8.48
N ILE A 136 -1.19 3.77 -7.70
CA ILE A 136 -1.39 3.70 -6.26
C ILE A 136 -2.83 4.10 -5.95
N SER A 137 -3.46 3.43 -4.98
CA SER A 137 -4.69 3.92 -4.37
C SER A 137 -4.55 4.08 -2.85
N ASN A 138 -5.27 5.03 -2.30
CA ASN A 138 -5.39 5.27 -0.87
C ASN A 138 -6.86 5.55 -0.53
N VAL A 139 -7.33 5.04 0.61
CA VAL A 139 -8.68 5.24 1.12
C VAL A 139 -8.55 5.69 2.56
N THR A 140 -9.02 6.89 2.87
CA THR A 140 -8.86 7.46 4.21
C THR A 140 -9.79 8.64 4.48
N GLN A 141 -10.10 8.86 5.75
CA GLN A 141 -10.71 10.08 6.26
C GLN A 141 -9.72 10.99 7.00
N VAL A 142 -8.44 10.61 7.05
CA VAL A 142 -7.43 11.28 7.88
C VAL A 142 -6.67 12.34 7.06
N PRO A 143 -6.78 13.64 7.39
CA PRO A 143 -6.13 14.71 6.62
C PRO A 143 -4.62 14.54 6.46
N ALA A 144 -3.93 14.10 7.52
CA ALA A 144 -2.50 13.85 7.47
C ALA A 144 -2.11 12.81 6.40
N VAL A 145 -2.95 11.78 6.20
CA VAL A 145 -2.73 10.74 5.19
C VAL A 145 -3.04 11.27 3.80
N VAL A 146 -4.11 12.06 3.64
CA VAL A 146 -4.44 12.71 2.36
C VAL A 146 -3.29 13.59 1.87
N GLY A 147 -2.71 14.38 2.78
CA GLY A 147 -1.53 15.21 2.50
C GLY A 147 -0.29 14.38 2.19
N MET A 148 0.02 13.37 3.01
CA MET A 148 1.16 12.47 2.78
C MET A 148 1.11 11.83 1.39
N VAL A 149 -0.05 11.33 0.95
CA VAL A 149 -0.19 10.72 -0.37
C VAL A 149 -0.01 11.75 -1.48
N ALA A 150 -0.59 12.94 -1.33
CA ALA A 150 -0.43 14.02 -2.32
C ALA A 150 1.03 14.50 -2.44
N GLU A 151 1.79 14.49 -1.34
CA GLU A 151 3.21 14.87 -1.32
C GLU A 151 4.13 13.75 -1.84
N ALA A 152 3.81 12.49 -1.54
CA ALA A 152 4.68 11.34 -1.82
C ALA A 152 4.53 10.77 -3.24
N PHE A 153 3.40 11.01 -3.91
CA PHE A 153 3.09 10.41 -5.21
C PHE A 153 2.80 11.49 -6.28
N SER A 154 2.94 11.09 -7.54
CA SER A 154 2.65 11.95 -8.69
C SER A 154 1.24 11.76 -9.22
N ASN A 155 0.69 12.76 -9.90
CA ASN A 155 -0.64 12.71 -10.54
C ASN A 155 -1.77 12.28 -9.57
N VAL A 156 -1.72 12.75 -8.32
CA VAL A 156 -2.69 12.36 -7.30
C VAL A 156 -4.02 13.09 -7.50
N PHE A 157 -5.13 12.36 -7.49
CA PHE A 157 -6.48 12.89 -7.46
C PHE A 157 -7.38 12.04 -6.56
N PRO A 158 -8.27 12.64 -5.74
CA PRO A 158 -8.44 14.07 -5.52
C PRO A 158 -7.43 14.62 -4.50
N GLY A 159 -7.38 15.95 -4.40
CA GLY A 159 -6.62 16.66 -3.37
C GLY A 159 -6.64 18.18 -3.59
N PRO A 160 -6.33 18.99 -2.57
CA PRO A 160 -6.35 20.45 -2.64
C PRO A 160 -5.09 21.07 -3.26
N HIS A 161 -4.14 20.25 -3.70
CA HIS A 161 -2.86 20.75 -4.22
C HIS A 161 -3.01 21.28 -5.66
N ALA A 162 -2.19 22.27 -6.01
CA ALA A 162 -2.15 22.81 -7.36
C ALA A 162 -1.81 21.70 -8.37
N GLY A 163 -2.63 21.55 -9.39
CA GLY A 163 -2.46 20.51 -10.42
C GLY A 163 -3.21 19.20 -10.16
N ALA A 164 -3.95 19.07 -9.06
CA ALA A 164 -4.85 17.94 -8.83
C ALA A 164 -5.95 17.88 -9.91
N ARG A 165 -5.72 17.10 -10.97
CA ARG A 165 -6.62 17.00 -12.12
C ARG A 165 -7.22 15.61 -12.23
N ARG A 166 -8.55 15.56 -12.32
CA ARG A 166 -9.27 14.34 -12.68
C ARG A 166 -8.99 14.01 -14.15
N SER A 167 -8.41 12.83 -14.39
CA SER A 167 -8.21 12.29 -15.74
C SER A 167 -9.25 11.20 -16.02
N LEU A 168 -9.47 10.85 -17.29
CA LEU A 168 -10.30 9.70 -17.64
C LEU A 168 -9.76 8.41 -16.99
N THR A 169 -8.44 8.26 -16.92
CA THR A 169 -7.81 7.11 -16.26
C THR A 169 -8.16 7.06 -14.78
N HIS A 170 -8.14 8.19 -14.06
CA HIS A 170 -8.59 8.23 -12.66
C HIS A 170 -10.02 7.72 -12.50
N VAL A 171 -10.94 8.15 -13.37
CA VAL A 171 -12.34 7.71 -13.34
C VAL A 171 -12.46 6.21 -13.61
N LEU A 172 -11.78 5.69 -14.64
CA LEU A 172 -11.83 4.26 -14.99
C LEU A 172 -11.22 3.37 -13.89
N LEU A 173 -10.16 3.84 -13.24
CA LEU A 173 -9.55 3.18 -12.10
C LEU A 173 -10.52 3.14 -10.92
N ALA A 174 -11.07 4.29 -10.52
CA ALA A 174 -11.99 4.39 -9.40
C ALA A 174 -13.23 3.53 -9.59
N ARG A 175 -13.86 3.56 -10.79
CA ARG A 175 -15.00 2.71 -11.13
C ARG A 175 -14.69 1.23 -10.96
N GLN A 176 -13.55 0.76 -11.46
CA GLN A 176 -13.19 -0.67 -11.36
C GLN A 176 -12.82 -1.09 -9.94
N ILE A 177 -12.11 -0.22 -9.21
CA ILE A 177 -11.82 -0.42 -7.79
C ILE A 177 -13.12 -0.57 -7.01
N MET A 178 -14.06 0.35 -7.19
CA MET A 178 -15.34 0.32 -6.46
C MET A 178 -16.29 -0.79 -6.96
N ALA A 179 -16.17 -1.24 -8.20
CA ALA A 179 -16.98 -2.35 -8.69
C ALA A 179 -16.51 -3.73 -8.18
N ARG A 180 -15.19 -3.94 -7.98
CA ARG A 180 -14.63 -5.29 -7.75
C ARG A 180 -13.82 -5.44 -6.47
N HIS A 181 -13.29 -4.34 -5.94
CA HIS A 181 -12.24 -4.37 -4.91
C HIS A 181 -12.64 -3.69 -3.60
N ARG A 182 -13.92 -3.37 -3.37
CA ARG A 182 -14.42 -2.75 -2.12
C ARG A 182 -14.01 -3.51 -0.85
N HIS A 183 -13.95 -4.83 -0.94
CA HIS A 183 -13.53 -5.70 0.14
C HIS A 183 -12.10 -5.43 0.65
N VAL A 184 -11.24 -4.81 -0.17
CA VAL A 184 -9.87 -4.43 0.20
C VAL A 184 -9.88 -3.38 1.32
N PHE A 185 -10.93 -2.56 1.37
CA PHE A 185 -11.05 -1.44 2.30
C PHE A 185 -11.91 -1.77 3.53
N GLY A 186 -12.49 -2.97 3.59
CA GLY A 186 -13.45 -3.32 4.65
C GLY A 186 -14.75 -2.51 4.54
N VAL A 187 -15.20 -2.24 3.31
CA VAL A 187 -16.40 -1.46 3.01
C VAL A 187 -17.59 -2.41 2.79
N GLY A 188 -18.68 -2.20 3.53
CA GLY A 188 -19.91 -3.00 3.44
C GLY A 188 -20.72 -2.71 2.18
N PRO A 189 -21.68 -3.57 1.77
CA PRO A 189 -22.43 -3.44 0.52
C PRO A 189 -23.22 -2.13 0.38
N GLU A 190 -23.72 -1.59 1.48
CA GLU A 190 -24.53 -0.37 1.60
C GLU A 190 -23.73 0.92 1.42
N ALA A 191 -22.39 0.86 1.45
CA ALA A 191 -21.59 2.04 1.15
C ALA A 191 -21.81 2.48 -0.30
N GLY A 192 -21.82 3.78 -0.53
CA GLY A 192 -21.96 4.39 -1.85
C GLY A 192 -20.61 4.81 -2.42
N PHE A 193 -20.61 5.25 -3.67
CA PHE A 193 -19.45 5.90 -4.28
C PHE A 193 -19.89 7.14 -5.05
N ASP A 194 -19.48 8.31 -4.55
CA ASP A 194 -19.56 9.57 -5.25
C ASP A 194 -18.36 9.67 -6.21
N GLU A 195 -18.61 9.34 -7.48
CA GLU A 195 -17.59 9.38 -8.53
C GLU A 195 -17.12 10.79 -8.86
N GLU A 196 -17.92 11.82 -8.61
CA GLU A 196 -17.51 13.17 -8.93
C GLU A 196 -16.37 13.60 -8.00
N ARG A 197 -16.54 13.31 -6.72
CA ARG A 197 -15.67 13.74 -5.62
C ARG A 197 -14.67 12.68 -5.17
N PHE A 198 -14.82 11.45 -5.68
CA PHE A 198 -14.05 10.27 -5.30
C PHE A 198 -14.21 9.98 -3.79
N VAL A 199 -15.45 10.04 -3.31
CA VAL A 199 -15.79 9.79 -1.91
C VAL A 199 -16.56 8.48 -1.79
N ILE A 200 -16.08 7.57 -0.95
CA ILE A 200 -16.79 6.37 -0.55
C ILE A 200 -17.67 6.77 0.63
N THR A 201 -18.99 6.72 0.45
CA THR A 201 -19.92 7.16 1.48
C THR A 201 -20.28 6.02 2.41
N ASN A 202 -20.32 6.25 3.73
CA ASN A 202 -20.61 5.19 4.71
C ASN A 202 -19.64 3.99 4.59
N ALA A 203 -18.34 4.27 4.57
CA ALA A 203 -17.27 3.30 4.28
C ALA A 203 -17.01 2.28 5.41
N TYR A 204 -17.33 2.63 6.65
CA TYR A 204 -16.91 1.91 7.85
C TYR A 204 -17.90 0.87 8.34
N THR A 205 -18.25 -0.09 7.50
CA THR A 205 -19.33 -1.05 7.80
C THR A 205 -19.08 -2.49 7.34
N GLY A 206 -17.97 -2.73 6.64
CA GLY A 206 -17.56 -4.05 6.15
C GLY A 206 -16.44 -4.67 6.99
N GLY A 207 -16.43 -4.41 8.30
CA GLY A 207 -15.40 -4.90 9.22
C GLY A 207 -14.26 -3.91 9.47
N SER A 208 -14.37 -2.68 8.96
CA SER A 208 -13.44 -1.57 9.22
C SER A 208 -13.95 -0.61 10.30
N ASP A 209 -15.08 -0.90 10.93
CA ASP A 209 -15.86 -0.05 11.85
C ASP A 209 -15.00 0.59 12.96
N ASP A 210 -14.09 -0.18 13.55
CA ASP A 210 -13.16 0.28 14.61
C ASP A 210 -12.12 1.31 14.14
N LEU A 211 -12.03 1.56 12.84
CA LEU A 211 -11.16 2.58 12.24
C LEU A 211 -11.87 3.91 12.02
N LYS A 212 -13.19 3.97 12.23
CA LYS A 212 -13.96 5.21 12.08
C LYS A 212 -13.49 6.25 13.11
N LYS A 213 -13.22 7.46 12.64
CA LYS A 213 -12.78 8.59 13.47
C LYS A 213 -13.70 9.77 13.25
N THR A 214 -13.88 10.57 14.28
CA THR A 214 -14.39 11.92 14.09
C THR A 214 -13.33 12.80 13.43
N PHE A 215 -13.75 13.94 12.87
CA PHE A 215 -12.79 14.91 12.37
C PHE A 215 -11.79 15.29 13.46
N ASP A 216 -12.23 15.58 14.69
CA ASP A 216 -11.35 16.06 15.77
C ASP A 216 -10.32 15.01 16.22
N GLU A 217 -10.66 13.72 16.18
CA GLU A 217 -9.72 12.63 16.46
C GLU A 217 -8.76 12.34 15.31
N ALA A 218 -9.14 12.66 14.08
CA ALA A 218 -8.32 12.42 12.90
C ALA A 218 -7.08 13.33 12.90
N ALA A 219 -5.90 12.72 12.77
CA ALA A 219 -4.63 13.44 12.74
C ALA A 219 -4.61 14.49 11.63
N LYS A 220 -4.30 15.73 12.01
CA LYS A 220 -4.25 16.88 11.11
C LYS A 220 -2.98 16.89 10.30
N HIS A 221 -3.10 17.35 9.06
CA HIS A 221 -1.95 17.68 8.25
C HIS A 221 -1.38 19.04 8.69
N ARG A 222 -0.07 19.21 8.52
CA ARG A 222 0.64 20.47 8.83
C ARG A 222 0.21 21.65 7.95
N VAL A 223 -0.25 21.36 6.73
CA VAL A 223 -0.78 22.35 5.79
C VAL A 223 -2.31 22.34 5.85
N GLU A 224 -2.90 23.46 6.22
CA GLU A 224 -4.33 23.56 6.56
C GLU A 224 -5.27 23.24 5.40
N THR A 225 -4.85 23.47 4.15
CA THR A 225 -5.68 23.19 2.97
C THR A 225 -6.12 21.72 2.86
N PHE A 226 -5.31 20.78 3.38
CA PHE A 226 -5.69 19.36 3.46
C PHE A 226 -6.72 19.10 4.57
N ASN A 227 -6.63 19.82 5.69
CA ASN A 227 -7.60 19.72 6.78
C ASN A 227 -8.96 20.27 6.32
N GLU A 228 -8.96 21.42 5.64
CA GLU A 228 -10.15 22.04 5.06
C GLU A 228 -10.77 21.18 3.96
N PHE A 229 -9.93 20.60 3.08
CA PHE A 229 -10.39 19.68 2.05
C PHE A 229 -11.15 18.51 2.67
N CYS A 230 -10.58 17.80 3.64
CA CYS A 230 -11.28 16.68 4.26
C CYS A 230 -12.54 17.12 5.03
N ARG A 231 -12.48 18.25 5.76
CA ARG A 231 -13.63 18.80 6.49
C ARG A 231 -14.80 19.13 5.57
N LYS A 232 -14.50 19.69 4.38
CA LYS A 232 -15.50 20.04 3.38
C LYS A 232 -16.00 18.81 2.64
N GLU A 233 -15.10 17.89 2.31
CA GLU A 233 -15.42 16.79 1.41
C GLU A 233 -16.04 15.56 2.08
N LEU A 234 -15.85 15.38 3.39
CA LEU A 234 -16.25 14.15 4.09
C LEU A 234 -17.33 14.41 5.13
N ASP A 235 -18.35 13.55 5.15
CA ASP A 235 -19.24 13.41 6.29
C ASP A 235 -18.66 12.37 7.26
N TYR A 236 -18.01 12.86 8.32
CA TYR A 236 -17.41 12.03 9.36
C TYR A 236 -18.45 11.30 10.22
N THR A 237 -19.65 11.86 10.37
CA THR A 237 -20.73 11.24 11.12
C THR A 237 -21.28 10.04 10.38
N ARG A 238 -21.46 10.15 9.05
CA ARG A 238 -21.76 9.01 8.18
C ARG A 238 -20.58 8.04 8.12
N GLY A 239 -19.35 8.54 8.09
CA GLY A 239 -18.13 7.75 8.00
C GLY A 239 -17.68 7.63 6.55
N ASP A 240 -17.45 8.77 5.91
CA ASP A 240 -16.98 8.84 4.54
C ASP A 240 -15.45 8.75 4.46
N ASP A 241 -14.94 8.16 3.38
CA ASP A 241 -13.52 8.15 3.04
C ASP A 241 -13.27 8.75 1.66
N VAL A 242 -12.14 9.44 1.48
CA VAL A 242 -11.67 9.83 0.16
C VAL A 242 -10.87 8.69 -0.48
N LEU A 243 -11.18 8.36 -1.72
CA LEU A 243 -10.41 7.46 -2.58
C LEU A 243 -9.41 8.28 -3.42
N GLN A 244 -8.16 8.37 -2.97
CA GLN A 244 -7.09 8.96 -3.78
C GLN A 244 -6.47 7.92 -4.70
N ILE A 245 -6.20 8.34 -5.93
CA ILE A 245 -5.48 7.57 -6.94
C ILE A 245 -4.32 8.42 -7.43
N GLY A 246 -3.14 7.82 -7.52
CA GLY A 246 -1.95 8.48 -8.02
C GLY A 246 -0.96 7.49 -8.61
N GLN A 247 0.27 7.93 -8.81
CA GLN A 247 1.33 7.11 -9.40
C GLN A 247 2.62 7.23 -8.62
N MET A 248 3.25 6.08 -8.35
CA MET A 248 4.67 6.03 -8.07
C MET A 248 5.43 6.10 -9.39
N SER A 249 5.95 7.28 -9.72
CA SER A 249 6.79 7.53 -10.89
C SER A 249 8.26 7.63 -10.50
N PHE A 250 9.14 7.74 -11.49
CA PHE A 250 10.56 7.99 -11.23
C PHE A 250 10.79 9.29 -10.45
N GLN A 251 10.02 10.34 -10.76
CA GLN A 251 10.13 11.62 -10.06
C GLN A 251 9.75 11.48 -8.58
N SER A 252 8.61 10.85 -8.28
CA SER A 252 8.18 10.65 -6.90
C SER A 252 9.11 9.71 -6.14
N ALA A 253 9.63 8.67 -6.80
CA ALA A 253 10.64 7.78 -6.22
C ALA A 253 11.94 8.53 -5.88
N ARG A 254 12.38 9.45 -6.74
CA ARG A 254 13.56 10.30 -6.48
C ARG A 254 13.34 11.23 -5.29
N THR A 255 12.19 11.90 -5.24
CA THR A 255 11.82 12.78 -4.11
C THR A 255 11.78 11.99 -2.81
N TYR A 256 11.16 10.80 -2.81
CA TYR A 256 11.15 9.91 -1.66
C TYR A 256 12.56 9.55 -1.17
N LEU A 257 13.47 9.17 -2.08
CA LEU A 257 14.86 8.87 -1.72
C LEU A 257 15.60 10.07 -1.13
N ALA A 258 15.33 11.27 -1.62
CA ALA A 258 15.99 12.49 -1.18
C ALA A 258 15.48 12.96 0.20
N ASP A 259 14.17 12.93 0.40
CA ASP A 259 13.52 13.64 1.50
C ASP A 259 13.12 12.72 2.67
N ALA A 260 12.81 11.44 2.40
CA ALA A 260 12.25 10.53 3.38
C ALA A 260 13.23 9.46 3.89
N VAL A 261 14.24 9.07 3.10
CA VAL A 261 15.15 7.97 3.46
C VAL A 261 16.35 8.48 4.27
N PRO A 262 16.58 7.98 5.49
CA PRO A 262 17.78 8.33 6.25
C PRO A 262 19.07 7.90 5.52
N ARG A 263 20.09 8.76 5.52
CA ARG A 263 21.37 8.49 4.82
C ARG A 263 22.01 7.16 5.24
N GLY A 264 21.91 6.80 6.52
CA GLY A 264 22.44 5.54 7.05
C GLY A 264 21.75 4.28 6.53
N SER A 265 20.54 4.40 5.97
CA SER A 265 19.75 3.28 5.46
C SER A 265 19.89 3.09 3.93
N LEU A 266 20.58 3.99 3.23
CA LEU A 266 20.72 3.96 1.77
C LEU A 266 21.43 2.70 1.26
N ALA A 267 22.49 2.25 1.95
CA ALA A 267 23.22 1.04 1.56
C ALA A 267 22.34 -0.22 1.70
N ALA A 268 21.61 -0.34 2.81
CA ALA A 268 20.66 -1.43 3.00
C ALA A 268 19.56 -1.41 1.94
N LEU A 269 19.06 -0.22 1.59
CA LEU A 269 18.06 -0.04 0.53
C LEU A 269 18.59 -0.42 -0.85
N ALA A 270 19.83 -0.06 -1.17
CA ALA A 270 20.48 -0.44 -2.43
C ALA A 270 20.61 -1.97 -2.56
N VAL A 271 21.02 -2.66 -1.49
CA VAL A 271 21.11 -4.13 -1.46
C VAL A 271 19.73 -4.77 -1.64
N ALA A 272 18.71 -4.29 -0.90
CA ALA A 272 17.35 -4.77 -1.03
C ALA A 272 16.76 -4.52 -2.42
N GLY A 273 17.03 -3.34 -3.00
CA GLY A 273 16.63 -2.98 -4.35
C GLY A 273 17.29 -3.84 -5.43
N ALA A 274 18.59 -4.13 -5.27
CA ALA A 274 19.31 -5.06 -6.13
C ALA A 274 18.71 -6.47 -6.05
N ALA A 275 18.41 -6.96 -4.84
CA ALA A 275 17.76 -8.26 -4.66
C ALA A 275 16.35 -8.31 -5.31
N ALA A 276 15.53 -7.27 -5.10
CA ALA A 276 14.20 -7.16 -5.70
C ALA A 276 14.25 -7.13 -7.24
N THR A 277 15.25 -6.46 -7.80
CA THR A 277 15.47 -6.35 -9.26
C THR A 277 16.01 -7.66 -9.83
N LEU A 278 17.01 -8.27 -9.18
CA LEU A 278 17.63 -9.53 -9.61
C LEU A 278 16.59 -10.66 -9.66
N GLN A 279 15.69 -10.75 -8.67
CA GLN A 279 14.59 -11.71 -8.67
C GLN A 279 13.71 -11.64 -9.93
N ARG A 280 13.57 -10.46 -10.55
CA ARG A 280 12.80 -10.29 -11.79
C ARG A 280 13.65 -10.33 -13.06
N LEU A 281 14.98 -10.13 -12.99
CA LEU A 281 15.87 -10.25 -14.15
C LEU A 281 16.30 -11.70 -14.42
N VAL A 282 16.37 -12.54 -13.39
CA VAL A 282 16.72 -13.96 -13.54
C VAL A 282 15.71 -14.68 -14.43
N LEU A 283 14.40 -14.45 -14.25
CA LEU A 283 13.35 -15.12 -15.04
C LEU A 283 13.38 -14.77 -16.54
N PRO A 284 13.46 -13.50 -16.97
CA PRO A 284 13.67 -13.12 -18.36
C PRO A 284 14.95 -13.68 -18.94
N VAL A 285 16.09 -13.61 -18.24
CA VAL A 285 17.36 -14.16 -18.73
C VAL A 285 17.29 -15.69 -18.89
N VAL A 286 16.66 -16.38 -17.93
CA VAL A 286 16.38 -17.82 -18.01
C VAL A 286 15.40 -18.13 -19.16
N HIS A 287 14.34 -17.33 -19.35
CA HIS A 287 13.41 -17.48 -20.47
C HIS A 287 14.01 -17.07 -21.83
N TRP A 288 15.09 -16.31 -21.84
CA TRP A 288 15.83 -15.93 -23.04
C TRP A 288 16.85 -17.02 -23.43
N ALA A 289 17.41 -17.69 -22.41
CA ALA A 289 18.27 -18.87 -22.54
C ALA A 289 17.50 -20.18 -22.77
N ASP A 290 16.22 -20.22 -22.40
CA ASP A 290 15.29 -21.31 -22.72
C ASP A 290 14.97 -21.29 -24.22
N SER A 291 15.60 -22.19 -24.97
CA SER A 291 15.43 -22.35 -26.41
C SER A 291 14.06 -22.88 -26.82
N THR A 292 13.19 -23.25 -25.87
CA THR A 292 11.86 -23.83 -26.14
C THR A 292 10.71 -22.82 -26.10
N ARG A 293 10.95 -21.55 -25.69
CA ARG A 293 9.91 -20.50 -25.63
C ARG A 293 9.95 -19.52 -26.80
N GLN A 294 8.77 -19.23 -27.37
CA GLN A 294 8.60 -18.27 -28.45
C GLN A 294 8.64 -16.82 -27.96
N TRP A 295 9.30 -15.94 -28.73
CA TRP A 295 9.39 -14.50 -28.44
C TRP A 295 8.93 -13.64 -29.63
N ASN A 296 7.73 -13.93 -30.14
CA ASN A 296 7.06 -13.21 -31.24
C ASN A 296 8.04 -12.84 -32.38
N VAL A 297 8.13 -11.57 -32.76
CA VAL A 297 8.93 -11.08 -33.89
C VAL A 297 10.43 -11.35 -33.74
N LEU A 298 10.93 -11.53 -32.51
CA LEU A 298 12.36 -11.71 -32.23
C LEU A 298 12.84 -13.16 -32.37
N ARG A 299 11.94 -14.15 -32.25
CA ARG A 299 12.21 -15.57 -32.50
C ARG A 299 10.94 -16.28 -33.00
N PRO A 300 10.60 -16.15 -34.29
CA PRO A 300 9.51 -16.89 -34.92
C PRO A 300 9.90 -18.36 -35.14
N TRP A 301 8.90 -19.24 -35.18
CA TRP A 301 9.09 -20.67 -35.37
C TRP A 301 9.54 -20.98 -36.81
N THR A 302 10.63 -21.72 -36.96
CA THR A 302 10.96 -22.38 -38.23
C THR A 302 10.92 -23.89 -38.03
N ARG A 303 9.75 -24.45 -38.35
CA ARG A 303 9.36 -25.86 -38.53
C ARG A 303 9.17 -26.74 -37.30
#